data_AF-A0A9N9MW43-F1
#
_entry.id   AF-A0A9N9MW43-F1
#
_cell.length_a   1.000
_cell.length_b   1.000
_cell.length_c   1.000
_cell.angle_alpha   90.00
_cell.angle_beta   90.00
_cell.angle_gamma   90.00
#
_symmetry.space_group_name_H-M   'P 1'
#
loop_
_entity.id
_entity.type
_entity.pdbx_description
1 polymer ?
#
loop_
_entity_poly.entity_id
_entity_poly.type
_entity_poly.pdbx_seq_one_letter_code
_entity_poly.pdbx_strand_id
1 'polypeptide(L)'
;MNGVILAGLGLAVVGFGARYALRQLPNATKTFNEAMKNLPKFEESAANAKYYKGGFDQKMNRREAALILGVSPSANKTKVKDAFKKVMSVNHPDRGGSPYLASKINEAKDFLEKHSR
;
A
#
# COMPACT_ATOMS: atom_id res chain seq x y z
N MET A 1 28.88 12.63 -5.78
CA MET A 1 29.41 11.85 -4.63
C MET A 1 29.30 12.59 -3.28
N ASN A 2 29.24 13.93 -3.24
CA ASN A 2 29.30 14.68 -1.97
C ASN A 2 28.04 14.59 -1.09
N GLY A 3 26.86 14.39 -1.67
CA GLY A 3 25.60 14.32 -0.93
C GLY A 3 25.45 13.08 -0.03
N VAL A 4 26.05 11.95 -0.43
CA VAL A 4 25.96 10.68 0.32
C VAL A 4 26.85 10.72 1.57
N ILE A 5 28.01 11.35 1.48
CA ILE A 5 28.95 11.50 2.61
C ILE A 5 28.38 12.47 3.66
N LEU A 6 27.80 13.59 3.21
CA LEU A 6 27.19 14.57 4.12
C LEU A 6 25.95 13.99 4.82
N ALA A 7 25.12 13.23 4.11
CA ALA A 7 23.99 12.52 4.70
C ALA A 7 24.45 11.44 5.70
N GLY A 8 25.51 10.69 5.38
CA GLY A 8 26.09 9.67 6.27
C GLY A 8 26.66 10.25 7.56
N LEU A 9 27.39 11.37 7.47
CA LEU A 9 27.93 12.07 8.65
C LEU A 9 26.83 12.68 9.52
N GLY A 10 25.79 13.27 8.91
CA GLY A 10 24.65 13.80 9.65
C GLY A 10 23.92 12.72 10.45
N LEU A 11 23.67 11.55 9.85
CA LEU A 11 23.00 10.44 10.52
C LEU A 11 23.84 9.87 11.68
N ALA A 12 25.16 9.82 11.52
CA ALA A 12 26.08 9.35 12.55
C ALA A 12 26.11 10.28 13.78
N VAL A 13 26.15 11.61 13.57
CA VAL A 13 26.13 12.61 14.65
C VAL A 13 24.81 12.53 15.44
N VAL A 14 23.68 12.42 14.74
CA VAL A 14 22.36 12.26 15.39
C VAL A 14 22.30 10.96 16.19
N GLY A 15 22.74 9.84 15.63
CA GLY A 15 22.73 8.55 16.30
C GLY A 15 23.64 8.49 17.54
N PHE A 16 24.87 9.02 17.44
CA PHE A 16 25.81 9.03 18.57
C PHE A 16 25.39 10.01 19.68
N GLY A 17 24.91 11.21 19.31
CA GLY A 17 24.41 12.20 20.26
C GLY A 17 23.21 11.69 21.05
N ALA A 18 22.25 11.06 20.37
CA ALA A 18 21.09 10.43 21.01
C ALA A 18 21.51 9.29 21.96
N ARG A 19 22.42 8.42 21.54
CA ARG A 19 22.92 7.30 22.36
C ARG A 19 23.66 7.78 23.61
N TYR A 20 24.45 8.84 23.50
CA TYR A 20 25.17 9.42 24.63
C TYR A 20 24.23 10.05 25.66
N ALA A 21 23.24 10.82 25.20
CA ALA A 21 22.22 11.43 26.05
C ALA A 21 21.36 10.38 26.80
N LEU A 22 20.96 9.30 26.12
CA LEU A 22 20.21 8.20 26.73
C LEU A 22 21.02 7.45 27.81
N ARG A 23 22.35 7.39 27.68
CA ARG A 23 23.22 6.67 28.63
C ARG A 23 23.48 7.47 29.92
N GLN A 24 23.38 8.80 29.87
CA GLN A 24 23.59 9.69 31.02
C GLN A 24 22.34 9.86 31.90
N LEU A 25 21.18 9.36 31.48
CA LEU A 25 19.92 9.56 32.17
C LEU A 25 19.40 8.22 32.74
N PRO A 26 19.55 7.95 34.05
CA PRO A 26 19.28 6.64 34.66
C PRO A 26 17.80 6.21 34.61
N ASN A 27 16.87 7.16 34.43
CA ASN A 27 15.43 6.91 34.30
C ASN A 27 14.89 7.15 32.88
N ALA A 28 15.74 7.53 31.92
CA ALA A 28 15.30 7.87 30.55
C ALA A 28 14.65 6.69 29.84
N THR A 29 15.03 5.46 30.17
CA THR A 29 14.44 4.25 29.58
C THR A 29 12.96 4.09 29.94
N LYS A 30 12.55 4.45 31.16
CA LYS A 30 11.16 4.35 31.62
C LYS A 30 10.30 5.46 31.04
N THR A 31 10.77 6.70 31.09
CA THR A 31 10.09 7.86 30.51
C THR A 31 10.01 7.77 28.98
N PHE A 32 11.03 7.24 28.32
CA PHE A 32 11.00 6.98 26.88
C PHE A 32 10.02 5.87 26.51
N ASN A 33 9.94 4.79 27.30
CA ASN A 33 8.96 3.72 27.08
C ASN A 33 7.51 4.22 27.25
N GLU A 34 7.24 5.08 28.24
CA GLU A 34 5.93 5.70 28.42
C GLU A 34 5.60 6.71 27.31
N ALA A 35 6.59 7.51 26.88
CA ALA A 35 6.43 8.43 25.76
C ALA A 35 6.19 7.70 24.42
N MET A 36 6.90 6.60 24.17
CA MET A 36 6.73 5.78 22.96
C MET A 36 5.40 5.02 22.95
N LYS A 37 4.88 4.60 24.12
CA LYS A 37 3.54 4.01 24.23
C LYS A 37 2.41 4.99 23.91
N ASN A 38 2.59 6.26 24.28
CA ASN A 38 1.61 7.33 24.05
C ASN A 38 1.84 8.10 22.74
N LEU A 39 2.92 7.81 22.02
CA LEU A 39 3.13 8.37 20.70
C LEU A 39 2.09 7.77 19.75
N PRO A 40 1.33 8.59 19.00
CA PRO A 40 0.46 8.06 17.97
C PRO A 40 1.31 7.22 17.03
N LYS A 41 0.90 5.97 16.80
CA LYS A 41 1.52 5.06 15.83
C LYS A 41 1.40 5.63 14.42
N PHE A 42 2.21 6.63 14.12
CA PHE A 42 2.18 7.37 12.86
C PHE A 42 2.59 6.46 11.70
N GLU A 43 3.44 5.46 11.97
CA GLU A 43 3.92 4.49 11.00
C GLU A 43 2.79 3.54 10.51
N GLU A 44 1.98 3.02 11.43
CA GLU A 44 0.87 2.11 11.11
C GLU A 44 -0.28 2.86 10.40
N SER A 45 -0.48 4.14 10.71
CA SER A 45 -1.46 5.01 10.05
C SER A 45 -1.04 5.40 8.63
N ALA A 46 0.25 5.71 8.41
CA ALA A 46 0.77 6.11 7.10
C ALA A 46 0.87 4.92 6.11
N ALA A 47 1.18 3.72 6.60
CA ALA A 47 1.21 2.51 5.77
C ALA A 47 -0.19 2.06 5.32
N ASN A 48 -1.18 2.12 6.23
CA ASN A 48 -2.55 1.70 5.94
C ASN A 48 -3.38 2.74 5.19
N ALA A 49 -2.95 4.01 5.15
CA ALA A 49 -3.63 5.05 4.37
C ALA A 49 -3.64 4.77 2.85
N LYS A 50 -2.79 3.87 2.36
CA LYS A 50 -2.71 3.51 0.94
C LYS A 50 -3.75 2.48 0.48
N TYR A 51 -4.45 1.82 1.40
CA TYR A 51 -5.42 0.78 1.08
C TYR A 51 -6.86 1.26 1.30
N TYR A 52 -7.77 0.80 0.45
CA TYR A 52 -9.19 1.02 0.68
C TYR A 52 -9.66 0.16 1.86
N LYS A 53 -10.37 0.79 2.81
CA LYS A 53 -10.95 0.09 3.95
C LYS A 53 -12.21 -0.65 3.51
N GLY A 54 -12.36 -1.90 3.95
CA GLY A 54 -13.53 -2.74 3.65
C GLY A 54 -13.19 -3.91 2.72
N GLY A 55 -14.23 -4.64 2.32
CA GLY A 55 -14.15 -5.70 1.31
C GLY A 55 -14.66 -5.22 -0.06
N PHE A 56 -14.90 -6.18 -0.94
CA PHE A 56 -15.59 -5.92 -2.20
C PHE A 56 -17.05 -5.53 -1.95
N ASP A 57 -17.60 -4.75 -2.87
CA ASP A 57 -19.01 -4.42 -2.87
C ASP A 57 -19.84 -5.68 -3.14
N GLN A 58 -21.05 -5.75 -2.56
CA GLN A 58 -21.95 -6.90 -2.75
C GLN A 58 -22.34 -7.09 -4.22
N LYS A 59 -22.35 -6.01 -5.01
CA LYS A 59 -22.65 -6.01 -6.43
C LYS A 59 -21.61 -5.17 -7.17
N MET A 60 -21.01 -5.74 -8.21
CA MET A 60 -20.02 -5.03 -9.02
C MET A 60 -20.59 -3.74 -9.59
N ASN A 61 -19.79 -2.68 -9.47
CA ASN A 61 -20.11 -1.36 -10.00
C ASN A 61 -18.93 -0.79 -10.80
N ARG A 62 -19.19 0.31 -11.51
CA ARG A 62 -18.19 0.93 -12.40
C ARG A 62 -16.94 1.38 -11.66
N ARG A 63 -17.09 1.91 -10.45
CA ARG A 63 -15.97 2.42 -9.65
C ARG A 63 -15.11 1.27 -9.16
N GLU A 64 -15.71 0.25 -8.56
CA GLU A 64 -15.02 -0.96 -8.09
C GLU A 64 -14.30 -1.66 -9.25
N ALA A 65 -14.97 -1.87 -10.38
CA ALA A 65 -14.37 -2.52 -11.54
C ALA A 65 -13.14 -1.75 -12.08
N ALA A 66 -13.25 -0.42 -12.13
CA ALA A 66 -12.15 0.44 -12.54
C ALA A 66 -10.96 0.37 -11.56
N LEU A 67 -11.23 0.31 -10.25
CA LEU A 67 -10.21 0.14 -9.21
C LEU A 67 -9.53 -1.23 -9.28
N ILE A 68 -10.29 -2.31 -9.48
CA ILE A 68 -9.76 -3.68 -9.59
C ILE A 68 -8.80 -3.81 -10.78
N LEU A 69 -9.17 -3.26 -11.94
CA LEU A 69 -8.34 -3.33 -13.14
C LEU A 69 -7.27 -2.22 -13.21
N GLY A 70 -7.31 -1.22 -12.33
CA GLY A 70 -6.39 -0.09 -12.34
C GLY A 70 -6.54 0.80 -13.59
N VAL A 71 -7.76 1.01 -14.06
CA VAL A 71 -8.07 1.81 -15.26
C VAL A 71 -9.02 2.97 -14.94
N SER A 72 -9.12 3.95 -15.85
CA SER A 72 -10.16 4.98 -15.74
C SER A 72 -11.57 4.37 -15.84
N PRO A 73 -12.58 4.88 -15.10
CA PRO A 73 -13.98 4.50 -15.28
C PRO A 73 -14.55 4.71 -16.69
N SER A 74 -13.86 5.54 -17.50
CA SER A 74 -14.16 5.84 -18.91
C SER A 74 -13.20 5.16 -19.89
N ALA A 75 -12.40 4.18 -19.44
CA ALA A 75 -11.48 3.47 -20.31
C ALA A 75 -12.20 2.77 -21.47
N ASN A 76 -11.53 2.73 -22.63
CA ASN A 76 -12.02 2.02 -23.80
C ASN A 76 -11.84 0.50 -23.65
N LYS A 77 -12.55 -0.26 -24.48
CA LYS A 77 -12.53 -1.74 -24.45
C LYS A 77 -11.13 -2.34 -24.58
N THR A 78 -10.26 -1.72 -25.37
CA THR A 78 -8.88 -2.21 -25.57
C THR A 78 -8.07 -2.09 -24.28
N LYS A 79 -8.09 -0.93 -23.61
CA LYS A 79 -7.40 -0.76 -22.32
C LYS A 79 -7.93 -1.69 -21.23
N VAL A 80 -9.24 -1.93 -21.20
CA VAL A 80 -9.85 -2.87 -20.24
C VAL A 80 -9.31 -4.29 -20.45
N LYS A 81 -9.24 -4.76 -21.70
CA LYS A 81 -8.68 -6.09 -22.04
C LYS A 81 -7.21 -6.22 -21.69
N ASP A 82 -6.41 -5.19 -21.97
CA ASP A 82 -4.98 -5.21 -21.69
C ASP A 82 -4.70 -5.20 -20.19
N ALA A 83 -5.43 -4.36 -19.44
CA ALA A 83 -5.35 -4.33 -17.99
C ALA A 83 -5.78 -5.66 -17.37
N PHE A 84 -6.88 -6.25 -17.86
CA PHE A 84 -7.35 -7.56 -17.43
C PHE A 84 -6.27 -8.64 -17.60
N LYS A 85 -5.64 -8.73 -18.77
CA LYS A 85 -4.55 -9.70 -19.01
C LYS A 85 -3.40 -9.54 -18.02
N LYS A 86 -3.00 -8.29 -17.75
CA LYS A 86 -1.91 -7.96 -16.81
C LYS A 86 -2.26 -8.32 -15.37
N VAL A 87 -3.47 -8.02 -14.92
CA VAL A 87 -3.91 -8.28 -13.54
C VAL A 87 -4.19 -9.78 -13.34
N MET A 88 -4.80 -10.44 -14.32
CA MET A 88 -5.11 -11.87 -14.24
C MET A 88 -3.85 -12.74 -14.32
N SER A 89 -2.81 -12.33 -15.07
CA SER A 89 -1.60 -13.16 -15.21
C SER A 89 -0.93 -13.47 -13.87
N VAL A 90 -0.96 -12.51 -12.93
CA VAL A 90 -0.41 -12.63 -11.57
C VAL A 90 -1.40 -13.20 -10.56
N ASN A 91 -2.70 -13.09 -10.81
CA ASN A 91 -3.76 -13.57 -9.91
C ASN A 91 -4.38 -14.91 -10.34
N HIS A 92 -3.83 -15.56 -11.37
CA HIS A 92 -4.40 -16.79 -11.93
C HIS A 92 -4.41 -17.92 -10.88
N PRO A 93 -5.52 -18.65 -10.69
CA PRO A 93 -5.61 -19.75 -9.70
C PRO A 93 -4.54 -20.82 -9.91
N ASP A 94 -4.31 -21.23 -11.16
CA ASP A 94 -3.29 -22.22 -11.51
C ASP A 94 -1.85 -21.79 -11.22
N ARG A 95 -1.62 -20.49 -10.93
CA ARG A 95 -0.32 -19.94 -10.51
C ARG A 95 -0.29 -19.62 -9.01
N GLY A 96 -1.19 -20.20 -8.23
CA GLY A 96 -1.31 -19.96 -6.78
C GLY A 96 -2.11 -18.70 -6.42
N GLY A 97 -2.81 -18.08 -7.38
CA GLY A 97 -3.72 -16.98 -7.13
C GLY A 97 -5.00 -17.43 -6.40
N SER A 98 -5.67 -16.49 -5.73
CA SER A 98 -6.94 -16.80 -5.07
C SER A 98 -8.07 -16.95 -6.10
N PRO A 99 -8.83 -18.07 -6.09
CA PRO A 99 -10.00 -18.23 -6.95
C PRO A 99 -11.03 -17.10 -6.78
N TYR A 100 -11.17 -16.58 -5.56
CA TYR A 100 -12.07 -15.47 -5.26
C TYR A 100 -11.59 -14.15 -5.85
N LEU A 101 -10.29 -13.87 -5.82
CA LEU A 101 -9.75 -12.67 -6.47
C LEU A 101 -9.86 -12.77 -7.99
N ALA A 102 -9.56 -13.93 -8.55
CA ALA A 102 -9.73 -14.18 -9.98
C ALA A 102 -11.19 -13.99 -10.43
N SER A 103 -12.18 -14.45 -9.65
CA SER A 103 -13.59 -14.23 -9.98
C SER A 103 -13.98 -12.75 -9.95
N LYS A 104 -13.50 -11.97 -8.97
CA LYS A 104 -13.73 -10.52 -8.91
C LYS A 104 -13.06 -9.76 -10.08
N ILE A 105 -11.88 -10.19 -10.52
CA ILE A 105 -11.20 -9.63 -11.69
C ILE A 105 -12.00 -9.91 -12.98
N ASN A 106 -12.55 -11.12 -13.13
CA ASN A 106 -13.44 -11.46 -14.24
C ASN A 106 -14.73 -10.62 -14.23
N GLU A 107 -15.37 -10.51 -13.06
CA GLU A 107 -16.58 -9.71 -12.87
C GLU A 107 -16.34 -8.23 -13.24
N ALA A 108 -15.19 -7.68 -12.88
CA ALA A 108 -14.79 -6.31 -13.23
C ALA A 108 -14.61 -6.12 -14.74
N LYS A 109 -13.96 -7.07 -15.42
CA LYS A 109 -13.79 -7.07 -16.88
C LYS A 109 -15.14 -7.07 -17.60
N ASP A 110 -16.00 -8.02 -17.24
CA ASP A 110 -17.32 -8.20 -17.88
C ASP A 110 -18.21 -6.97 -17.65
N PHE A 111 -18.16 -6.39 -16.45
CA PHE A 111 -18.90 -5.17 -16.14
C PHE A 111 -18.44 -3.99 -17.02
N LEU A 112 -17.13 -3.76 -17.15
CA LEU A 112 -16.62 -2.63 -17.94
C LEU A 112 -16.77 -2.86 -19.44
N GLU A 113 -16.64 -4.09 -19.95
CA GLU A 113 -16.89 -4.39 -21.37
C GLU A 113 -18.36 -4.15 -21.75
N LYS A 114 -19.31 -4.51 -20.89
CA LYS A 114 -20.74 -4.29 -21.12
C LYS A 114 -21.12 -2.80 -21.11
N HIS A 115 -20.42 -1.97 -20.33
CA HIS A 115 -20.75 -0.56 -20.12
C HIS A 115 -19.77 0.43 -20.75
N SER A 116 -18.76 -0.05 -21.48
CA SER A 116 -17.89 0.77 -22.31
C SER A 116 -18.54 0.95 -23.67
N ARG A 117 -18.62 2.22 -24.11
CA ARG A 117 -19.07 2.57 -25.45
C ARG A 117 -18.00 2.12 -26.44
#